data_AF-A0AAP8GZC7-F1
#
_entry.id   AF-A0AAP8GZC7-F1
#
_cell.length_a   1.000
_cell.length_b   1.000
_cell.length_c   1.000
_cell.angle_alpha   90.00
_cell.angle_beta   90.00
_cell.angle_gamma   90.00
#
_symmetry.space_group_name_H-M   'P 1'
#
loop_
_entity.id
_entity.type
_entity.pdbx_description
1 polymer ?
#
loop_
_entity_poly.entity_id
_entity_poly.type
_entity_poly.pdbx_seq_one_letter_code
_entity_poly.pdbx_strand_id
1 'polypeptide(L)'
;MQVSKEGEKFLIDTKVYLITKGIKEEDVDAFLEDAELHLIEGEKKGKTVSDIFGDSPKEYAEELANEMEKDKGGSIKTILGMIIGIGGYWLLTNILFESPNHELTLTNVQLIGYPIVLMITIVAIIFAFKMSSFKSKIKEFSIIYVAALLPILLLVLLMFMNKWYGTPVLQLTTMQSYILAGIVLLVLLIGEAFILGWIGILAVIVPLLIMFVFKELGKQNPYWGILEPLLLYGSLYVLMRWSLKNEEKKTVS
;
A
#
# COMPACT_ATOMS: atom_id res chain seq x y z
N MET A 1 -30.51 -1.54 -4.47
CA MET A 1 -30.75 -0.15 -4.93
C MET A 1 -29.42 0.57 -4.79
N GLN A 2 -29.01 1.37 -5.78
CA GLN A 2 -27.72 2.06 -5.75
C GLN A 2 -27.91 3.51 -5.33
N VAL A 3 -27.00 3.99 -4.47
CA VAL A 3 -26.85 5.40 -4.08
C VAL A 3 -26.45 6.25 -5.30
N SER A 4 -26.76 7.54 -5.29
CA SER A 4 -26.27 8.49 -6.29
C SER A 4 -24.74 8.58 -6.30
N LYS A 5 -24.18 9.13 -7.40
CA LYS A 5 -22.73 9.41 -7.49
C LYS A 5 -22.23 10.37 -6.41
N GLU A 6 -23.10 11.26 -5.93
CA GLU A 6 -22.78 12.21 -4.87
C GLU A 6 -22.69 11.49 -3.52
N GLY A 7 -23.66 10.64 -3.21
CA GLY A 7 -23.65 9.81 -2.00
C GLY A 7 -22.53 8.79 -1.99
N GLU A 8 -22.24 8.12 -3.11
CA GLU A 8 -21.09 7.21 -3.23
C GLU A 8 -19.77 7.96 -2.95
N LYS A 9 -19.61 9.15 -3.52
CA LYS A 9 -18.44 9.99 -3.26
C LYS A 9 -18.35 10.39 -1.79
N PHE A 10 -19.46 10.75 -1.16
CA PHE A 10 -19.51 11.09 0.25
C PHE A 10 -19.05 9.92 1.13
N LEU A 11 -19.55 8.71 0.89
CA LEU A 11 -19.16 7.50 1.63
C LEU A 11 -17.65 7.23 1.48
N ILE A 12 -17.12 7.30 0.26
CA ILE A 12 -15.69 7.11 0.00
C ILE A 12 -14.84 8.17 0.69
N ASP A 13 -15.19 9.46 0.54
CA ASP A 13 -14.44 10.57 1.13
C ASP A 13 -14.44 10.47 2.66
N THR A 14 -15.58 10.09 3.26
CA THR A 14 -15.74 9.89 4.70
C THR A 14 -14.92 8.70 5.19
N LYS A 15 -14.97 7.55 4.50
CA LYS A 15 -14.14 6.38 4.82
C LYS A 15 -12.66 6.74 4.91
N VAL A 16 -12.14 7.36 3.84
CA VAL A 16 -10.74 7.77 3.76
C VAL A 16 -10.39 8.76 4.88
N TYR A 17 -11.28 9.72 5.15
CA TYR A 17 -11.04 10.73 6.18
C TYR A 17 -10.97 10.13 7.59
N LEU A 18 -11.91 9.27 7.96
CA LEU A 18 -11.95 8.63 9.28
C LEU A 18 -10.76 7.66 9.48
N ILE A 19 -10.42 6.86 8.48
CA ILE A 19 -9.24 5.97 8.55
C ILE A 19 -7.95 6.78 8.73
N THR A 20 -7.78 7.88 7.98
CA THR A 20 -6.57 8.73 8.12
C THR A 20 -6.53 9.50 9.45
N LYS A 21 -7.65 9.61 10.16
CA LYS A 21 -7.74 10.10 11.54
C LYS A 21 -7.45 9.03 12.59
N GLY A 22 -7.27 7.77 12.15
CA GLY A 22 -6.96 6.63 13.00
C GLY A 22 -8.19 6.06 13.70
N ILE A 23 -9.39 6.20 13.13
CA ILE A 23 -10.59 5.51 13.62
C ILE A 23 -10.52 4.03 13.23
N LYS A 24 -11.04 3.14 14.09
CA LYS A 24 -11.10 1.70 13.82
C LYS A 24 -11.90 1.42 12.55
N GLU A 25 -11.39 0.55 11.68
CA GLU A 25 -12.04 0.25 10.39
C GLU A 25 -13.43 -0.36 10.57
N GLU A 26 -13.62 -1.23 11.58
CA GLU A 26 -14.93 -1.81 11.91
C GLU A 26 -15.97 -0.75 12.28
N ASP A 27 -15.59 0.26 13.06
CA ASP A 27 -16.48 1.36 13.45
C ASP A 27 -16.79 2.27 12.25
N VAL A 28 -15.80 2.48 11.37
CA VAL A 28 -16.00 3.23 10.11
C VAL A 28 -16.97 2.49 9.20
N ASP A 29 -16.80 1.19 9.01
CA ASP A 29 -17.65 0.39 8.13
C ASP A 29 -19.09 0.33 8.66
N ALA A 30 -19.28 0.13 9.97
CA ALA A 30 -20.60 0.18 10.60
C ALA A 30 -21.29 1.54 10.39
N PHE A 31 -20.54 2.64 10.51
CA PHE A 31 -21.06 3.97 10.21
C PHE A 31 -21.45 4.13 8.74
N LEU A 32 -20.63 3.62 7.81
CA LEU A 32 -20.88 3.75 6.38
C LEU A 32 -22.09 2.93 5.92
N GLU A 33 -22.34 1.77 6.51
CA GLU A 33 -23.55 0.97 6.26
C GLU A 33 -24.82 1.74 6.66
N ASP A 34 -24.82 2.39 7.84
CA ASP A 34 -25.94 3.22 8.29
C ASP A 34 -26.11 4.46 7.40
N ALA A 35 -25.01 5.13 7.07
CA ALA A 35 -25.01 6.29 6.19
C ALA A 35 -25.53 5.94 4.77
N GLU A 36 -25.18 4.75 4.25
CA GLU A 36 -25.68 4.25 2.97
C GLU A 36 -27.21 4.08 3.00
N LEU A 37 -27.77 3.51 4.08
CA LEU A 37 -29.22 3.37 4.25
C LEU A 37 -29.91 4.75 4.27
N HIS A 38 -29.37 5.70 5.03
CA HIS A 38 -29.89 7.06 5.09
C HIS A 38 -29.85 7.78 3.72
N LEU A 39 -28.79 7.55 2.93
CA LEU A 39 -28.69 8.04 1.56
C LEU A 39 -29.78 7.43 0.67
N ILE A 40 -29.94 6.11 0.68
CA ILE A 40 -30.96 5.42 -0.13
C ILE A 40 -32.37 5.93 0.20
N GLU A 41 -32.68 6.14 1.48
CA GLU A 41 -33.99 6.63 1.90
C GLU A 41 -34.21 8.12 1.61
N GLY A 42 -33.18 8.95 1.82
CA GLY A 42 -33.23 10.38 1.58
C GLY A 42 -33.32 10.72 0.09
N GLU A 43 -32.49 10.08 -0.74
CA GLU A 43 -32.48 10.30 -2.19
C GLU A 43 -33.80 9.86 -2.84
N LYS A 44 -34.44 8.79 -2.35
CA LYS A 44 -35.81 8.40 -2.77
C LYS A 44 -36.84 9.50 -2.51
N LYS A 45 -36.61 10.35 -1.50
CA LYS A 45 -37.45 11.50 -1.15
C LYS A 45 -36.99 12.79 -1.86
N GLY A 46 -36.02 12.71 -2.76
CA GLY A 46 -35.46 13.86 -3.48
C GLY A 46 -34.50 14.72 -2.66
N LYS A 47 -34.03 14.23 -1.51
CA LYS A 47 -33.01 14.92 -0.70
C LYS A 47 -31.62 14.73 -1.28
N THR A 48 -30.79 15.76 -1.19
CA THR A 48 -29.36 15.72 -1.52
C THR A 48 -28.53 15.25 -0.33
N VAL A 49 -27.23 14.97 -0.54
CA VAL A 49 -26.31 14.62 0.55
C VAL A 49 -26.25 15.75 1.59
N SER A 50 -26.28 17.01 1.13
CA SER A 50 -26.26 18.18 2.02
C SER A 50 -27.53 18.29 2.88
N ASP A 51 -28.69 17.87 2.36
CA ASP A 51 -29.95 17.84 3.12
C ASP A 51 -29.98 16.74 4.21
N ILE A 52 -29.09 15.74 4.11
CA ILE A 52 -29.04 14.58 5.01
C ILE A 52 -27.94 14.75 6.05
N PHE A 53 -26.74 15.16 5.63
CA PHE A 53 -25.54 15.25 6.48
C PHE A 53 -25.03 16.68 6.69
N GLY A 54 -25.76 17.70 6.22
CA GLY A 54 -25.44 19.10 6.37
C GLY A 54 -24.60 19.69 5.22
N ASP A 55 -24.52 21.01 5.18
CA ASP A 55 -23.87 21.78 4.09
C ASP A 55 -22.35 21.54 3.98
N SER A 56 -21.73 20.98 5.03
CA SER A 56 -20.30 20.68 5.08
C SER A 56 -20.07 19.21 5.47
N PRO A 57 -20.08 18.28 4.48
CA PRO A 57 -19.75 16.87 4.69
C PRO A 57 -18.44 16.61 5.43
N LYS A 58 -17.46 17.51 5.25
CA LYS A 58 -16.17 17.42 5.94
C LYS A 58 -16.27 17.79 7.42
N GLU A 59 -17.05 18.81 7.78
CA GLU A 59 -17.26 19.17 9.18
C GLU A 59 -18.01 18.06 9.90
N TYR A 60 -19.04 17.49 9.26
CA TYR A 60 -19.72 16.31 9.75
C TYR A 60 -18.75 15.15 10.03
N ALA A 61 -17.87 14.80 9.08
CA ALA A 61 -16.88 13.76 9.28
C ALA A 61 -15.83 14.09 10.35
N GLU A 62 -15.53 15.38 10.57
CA GLU A 62 -14.63 15.82 11.64
C GLU A 62 -15.27 15.68 13.02
N GLU A 63 -16.54 16.07 13.16
CA GLU A 63 -17.31 15.89 14.40
C GLU A 63 -17.40 14.42 14.76
N LEU A 64 -17.78 13.58 13.79
CA LEU A 64 -17.82 12.13 13.95
C LEU A 64 -16.46 11.55 14.39
N ALA A 65 -15.36 11.97 13.75
CA ALA A 65 -14.02 11.53 14.13
C ALA A 65 -13.60 11.93 15.55
N ASN A 66 -14.20 12.97 16.14
CA ASN A 66 -13.91 13.40 17.50
C ASN A 66 -14.69 12.59 18.55
N GLU A 67 -15.83 12.02 18.17
CA GLU A 67 -16.66 11.19 19.05
C GLU A 67 -16.24 9.71 19.01
N MET A 68 -15.70 9.24 17.89
CA MET A 68 -15.30 7.84 17.70
C MET A 68 -13.98 7.47 18.40
N GLU A 69 -13.85 6.21 18.79
CA GLU A 69 -12.63 5.69 19.42
C GLU A 69 -11.50 5.55 18.38
N LYS A 70 -10.29 5.97 18.76
CA LYS A 70 -9.11 5.83 17.91
C LYS A 70 -8.46 4.47 18.08
N ASP A 71 -8.10 3.83 16.98
CA ASP A 71 -7.33 2.60 16.96
C ASP A 71 -5.83 2.85 17.20
N LYS A 72 -5.47 3.05 18.46
CA LYS A 72 -4.05 3.24 18.84
C LYS A 72 -3.22 1.96 18.67
N GLY A 73 -3.84 0.78 18.77
CA GLY A 73 -3.15 -0.51 18.85
C GLY A 73 -3.03 -1.24 17.52
N GLY A 74 -4.09 -1.28 16.71
CA GLY A 74 -4.10 -1.94 15.41
C GLY A 74 -3.28 -1.18 14.37
N SER A 75 -3.35 0.16 14.38
CA SER A 75 -2.54 1.02 13.50
C SER A 75 -1.03 0.71 13.54
N ILE A 76 -0.48 0.42 14.72
CA ILE A 76 0.96 0.10 14.88
C ILE A 76 1.29 -1.27 14.28
N LYS A 77 0.43 -2.28 14.49
CA LYS A 77 0.63 -3.61 13.92
C LYS A 77 0.64 -3.57 12.39
N THR A 78 -0.28 -2.81 11.80
CA THR A 78 -0.35 -2.62 10.34
C THR A 78 0.89 -1.94 9.79
N ILE A 79 1.38 -0.88 10.45
CA ILE A 79 2.62 -0.19 10.05
C ILE A 79 3.82 -1.15 10.13
N LEU A 80 3.94 -1.92 11.21
CA LEU A 80 5.02 -2.89 11.36
C LEU A 80 4.94 -4.00 10.29
N GLY A 81 3.75 -4.51 10.01
CA GLY A 81 3.52 -5.47 8.93
C GLY A 81 3.95 -4.93 7.57
N MET A 82 3.61 -3.68 7.27
CA MET A 82 4.02 -3.00 6.03
C MET A 82 5.55 -2.85 5.94
N ILE A 83 6.23 -2.49 7.03
CA ILE A 83 7.70 -2.39 7.08
C ILE A 83 8.34 -3.75 6.82
N ILE A 84 7.84 -4.82 7.44
CA ILE A 84 8.34 -6.19 7.24
C ILE A 84 8.08 -6.65 5.80
N GLY A 85 6.89 -6.40 5.25
CA GLY A 85 6.55 -6.78 3.88
C GLY A 85 7.42 -6.06 2.85
N ILE A 86 7.46 -4.74 2.88
CA ILE A 86 8.24 -3.92 1.93
C ILE A 86 9.74 -4.18 2.10
N GLY A 87 10.24 -4.14 3.34
CA GLY A 87 11.65 -4.34 3.65
C GLY A 87 12.10 -5.77 3.35
N GLY A 88 11.27 -6.76 3.66
CA GLY A 88 11.53 -8.17 3.37
C GLY A 88 11.57 -8.43 1.86
N TYR A 89 10.60 -7.92 1.10
CA TYR A 89 10.60 -8.08 -0.35
C TYR A 89 11.82 -7.41 -0.98
N TRP A 90 12.16 -6.18 -0.56
CA TRP A 90 13.35 -5.47 -1.01
C TRP A 90 14.65 -6.23 -0.70
N LEU A 91 14.83 -6.73 0.53
CA LEU A 91 15.99 -7.54 0.89
C LEU A 91 16.09 -8.81 0.04
N LEU A 92 14.96 -9.49 -0.16
CA LEU A 92 14.89 -10.71 -0.95
C LEU A 92 15.29 -10.46 -2.41
N THR A 93 14.71 -9.45 -3.05
CA THR A 93 15.03 -9.12 -4.45
C THR A 93 16.46 -8.62 -4.60
N ASN A 94 16.96 -7.85 -3.64
CA ASN A 94 18.32 -7.35 -3.65
C ASN A 94 19.35 -8.50 -3.58
N ILE A 95 19.11 -9.51 -2.75
CA ILE A 95 20.00 -10.69 -2.65
C ILE A 95 19.92 -11.54 -3.91
N LEU A 96 18.71 -11.84 -4.41
CA LEU A 96 18.50 -12.80 -5.50
C LEU A 96 18.82 -12.23 -6.88
N PHE A 97 18.54 -10.94 -7.11
CA PHE A 97 18.53 -10.37 -8.45
C PHE A 97 19.56 -9.27 -8.66
N GLU A 98 19.81 -8.42 -7.67
CA GLU A 98 20.60 -7.20 -7.83
C GLU A 98 22.06 -7.32 -7.37
N SER A 99 22.32 -8.05 -6.27
CA SER A 99 23.64 -8.09 -5.64
C SER A 99 24.65 -8.87 -6.49
N PRO A 100 25.84 -8.31 -6.76
CA PRO A 100 26.94 -9.03 -7.39
C PRO A 100 27.29 -10.29 -6.57
N ASN A 101 27.41 -11.44 -7.23
CA ASN A 101 27.64 -12.73 -6.59
C ASN A 101 26.64 -13.12 -5.47
N HIS A 102 25.48 -12.45 -5.42
CA HIS A 102 24.48 -12.60 -4.36
C HIS A 102 25.04 -12.31 -2.96
N GLU A 103 26.08 -11.47 -2.87
CA GLU A 103 26.66 -11.01 -1.59
C GLU A 103 25.93 -9.75 -1.14
N LEU A 104 25.14 -9.86 -0.07
CA LEU A 104 24.45 -8.71 0.49
C LEU A 104 25.48 -7.74 1.09
N THR A 105 25.57 -6.56 0.48
CA THR A 105 26.35 -5.44 1.01
C THR A 105 25.40 -4.29 1.34
N LEU A 106 25.23 -4.00 2.63
CA LEU A 106 24.48 -2.84 3.09
C LEU A 106 25.44 -1.74 3.55
N THR A 107 25.23 -0.54 3.03
CA THR A 107 25.94 0.63 3.50
C THR A 107 25.25 1.28 4.69
N ASN A 108 25.98 2.12 5.42
CA ASN A 108 25.43 3.03 6.43
C ASN A 108 24.26 3.86 5.88
N VAL A 109 24.38 4.40 4.66
CA VAL A 109 23.37 5.23 4.02
C VAL A 109 22.12 4.42 3.72
N GLN A 110 22.24 3.19 3.22
CA GLN A 110 21.10 2.33 2.95
C GLN A 110 20.41 1.88 4.24
N LEU A 111 21.19 1.46 5.24
CA LEU A 111 20.69 0.93 6.51
C LEU A 111 19.84 1.97 7.27
N ILE A 112 20.27 3.24 7.26
CA ILE A 112 19.56 4.32 7.94
C ILE A 112 18.55 5.00 7.01
N GLY A 113 18.92 5.21 5.75
CA GLY A 113 18.15 6.00 4.81
C GLY A 113 16.86 5.32 4.36
N TYR A 114 16.87 4.02 4.05
CA TYR A 114 15.65 3.36 3.58
C TYR A 114 14.52 3.38 4.63
N PRO A 115 14.75 3.07 5.92
CA PRO A 115 13.73 3.22 6.96
C PRO A 115 13.21 4.66 7.08
N ILE A 116 14.09 5.67 7.00
CA ILE A 116 13.67 7.08 7.07
C ILE A 116 12.78 7.44 5.88
N VAL A 117 13.17 7.07 4.65
CA VAL A 117 12.38 7.31 3.45
C VAL A 117 11.03 6.62 3.55
N LEU A 118 10.99 5.37 4.02
CA LEU A 118 9.74 4.64 4.22
C LEU A 118 8.81 5.34 5.22
N MET A 119 9.32 5.78 6.37
CA MET A 119 8.52 6.51 7.36
C MET A 119 7.98 7.84 6.83
N ILE A 120 8.81 8.62 6.12
CA ILE A 120 8.38 9.85 5.46
C ILE A 120 7.29 9.55 4.43
N THR A 121 7.44 8.47 3.67
CA THR A 121 6.48 8.05 2.65
C THR A 121 5.13 7.68 3.27
N ILE A 122 5.12 6.89 4.33
CA ILE A 122 3.89 6.51 5.05
C ILE A 122 3.17 7.77 5.55
N VAL A 123 3.90 8.68 6.23
CA VAL A 123 3.32 9.93 6.75
C VAL A 123 2.80 10.82 5.62
N ALA A 124 3.55 10.96 4.53
CA ALA A 124 3.15 11.75 3.38
C ALA A 124 1.90 11.21 2.72
N ILE A 125 1.78 9.88 2.55
CA ILE A 125 0.61 9.22 1.99
C ILE A 125 -0.62 9.42 2.89
N ILE A 126 -0.49 9.21 4.21
CA ILE A 126 -1.59 9.44 5.16
C ILE A 126 -2.07 10.89 5.09
N PHE A 127 -1.13 11.85 5.08
CA PHE A 127 -1.47 13.26 4.99
C PHE A 127 -2.10 13.62 3.64
N ALA A 128 -1.61 13.04 2.55
CA ALA A 128 -2.14 13.25 1.21
C ALA A 128 -3.60 12.78 1.11
N PHE A 129 -3.88 11.55 1.56
CA PHE A 129 -5.24 11.01 1.59
C PHE A 129 -6.19 11.87 2.44
N LYS A 130 -5.74 12.29 3.62
CA LYS A 130 -6.51 13.18 4.49
C LYS A 130 -6.82 14.54 3.83
N MET A 131 -5.83 15.12 3.15
CA MET A 131 -5.98 16.43 2.49
C MET A 131 -6.81 16.34 1.21
N SER A 132 -6.79 15.19 0.53
CA SER A 132 -7.53 14.93 -0.69
C SER A 132 -9.00 14.59 -0.45
N SER A 133 -9.37 14.05 0.72
CA SER A 133 -10.76 13.80 1.10
C SER A 133 -11.62 15.06 0.96
N PHE A 134 -12.84 14.89 0.44
CA PHE A 134 -13.80 15.97 0.21
C PHE A 134 -13.30 17.06 -0.77
N LYS A 135 -12.35 16.74 -1.64
CA LYS A 135 -11.90 17.63 -2.73
C LYS A 135 -12.55 17.24 -4.06
N SER A 136 -12.36 18.08 -5.08
CA SER A 136 -12.70 17.71 -6.45
C SER A 136 -11.74 16.64 -6.96
N LYS A 137 -12.20 15.78 -7.88
CA LYS A 137 -11.40 14.65 -8.41
C LYS A 137 -10.03 15.09 -8.95
N ILE A 138 -9.96 16.27 -9.58
CA ILE A 138 -8.70 16.83 -10.10
C ILE A 138 -7.75 17.21 -8.96
N LYS A 139 -8.26 17.84 -7.90
CA LYS A 139 -7.44 18.22 -6.73
C LYS A 139 -6.99 17.00 -5.95
N GLU A 140 -7.90 16.04 -5.75
CA GLU A 140 -7.63 14.74 -5.12
C GLU A 140 -6.48 14.04 -5.84
N PHE A 141 -6.61 13.85 -7.15
CA PHE A 141 -5.58 13.25 -7.99
C PHE A 141 -4.24 14.01 -7.92
N SER A 142 -4.28 15.35 -7.97
CA SER A 142 -3.06 16.17 -7.93
C SER A 142 -2.30 16.02 -6.60
N ILE A 143 -3.00 16.00 -5.46
CA ILE A 143 -2.40 15.82 -4.14
C ILE A 143 -1.76 14.43 -4.03
N ILE A 144 -2.50 13.39 -4.41
CA ILE A 144 -2.01 12.00 -4.36
C ILE A 144 -0.81 11.83 -5.30
N TYR A 145 -0.87 12.40 -6.50
CA TYR A 145 0.22 12.31 -7.48
C TYR A 145 1.51 12.95 -6.96
N VAL A 146 1.43 14.15 -6.39
CA VAL A 146 2.60 14.81 -5.78
C VAL A 146 3.17 14.00 -4.62
N ALA A 147 2.29 13.45 -3.77
CA ALA A 147 2.71 12.59 -2.67
C ALA A 147 3.38 11.29 -3.15
N ALA A 148 2.92 10.72 -4.26
CA ALA A 148 3.51 9.53 -4.87
C ALA A 148 4.87 9.79 -5.53
N LEU A 149 5.14 11.03 -5.98
CA LEU A 149 6.46 11.41 -6.53
C LEU A 149 7.52 11.62 -5.43
N LEU A 150 7.11 11.99 -4.22
CA LEU A 150 8.02 12.22 -3.09
C LEU A 150 8.95 11.03 -2.78
N PRO A 151 8.47 9.78 -2.60
CA PRO A 151 9.35 8.64 -2.35
C PRO A 151 10.37 8.42 -3.48
N ILE A 152 9.96 8.61 -4.74
CA ILE A 152 10.84 8.44 -5.90
C ILE A 152 12.00 9.43 -5.81
N LEU A 153 11.69 10.71 -5.56
CA LEU A 153 12.71 11.75 -5.39
C LEU A 153 13.65 11.43 -4.22
N LEU A 154 13.10 11.03 -3.07
CA LEU A 154 13.90 10.69 -1.89
C LEU A 154 14.80 9.47 -2.11
N LEU A 155 14.32 8.44 -2.81
CA LEU A 155 15.11 7.26 -3.16
C LEU A 155 16.25 7.63 -4.13
N VAL A 156 15.99 8.46 -5.14
CA VAL A 156 17.02 8.94 -6.06
C VAL A 156 18.10 9.75 -5.30
N LEU A 157 17.69 10.66 -4.41
CA LEU A 157 18.62 11.40 -3.56
C LEU A 157 19.46 10.45 -2.68
N LEU A 158 18.82 9.45 -2.08
CA LEU A 158 19.49 8.44 -1.28
C LEU A 158 20.49 7.63 -2.09
N MET A 159 20.20 7.28 -3.35
CA MET A 159 21.16 6.62 -4.24
C MET A 159 22.41 7.48 -4.46
N PHE A 160 22.26 8.79 -4.69
CA PHE A 160 23.41 9.70 -4.81
C PHE A 160 24.18 9.81 -3.50
N MET A 161 23.50 9.95 -2.36
CA MET A 161 24.13 9.96 -1.05
C MET A 161 24.91 8.67 -0.79
N ASN A 162 24.36 7.52 -1.17
CA ASN A 162 25.02 6.23 -1.03
C ASN A 162 26.27 6.14 -1.90
N LYS A 163 26.22 6.69 -3.11
CA LYS A 163 27.38 6.73 -4.00
C LYS A 163 28.53 7.58 -3.44
N TRP A 164 28.23 8.68 -2.75
CA TRP A 164 29.24 9.62 -2.25
C TRP A 164 29.73 9.34 -0.82
N TYR A 165 28.83 8.84 0.04
CA TYR A 165 29.08 8.69 1.49
C TYR A 165 28.80 7.26 1.99
N GLY A 166 28.37 6.36 1.12
CA GLY A 166 28.07 4.97 1.47
C GLY A 166 29.34 4.20 1.78
N THR A 167 29.48 3.80 3.03
CA THR A 167 30.51 2.85 3.46
C THR A 167 29.85 1.52 3.80
N PRO A 168 30.39 0.38 3.34
CA PRO A 168 29.83 -0.92 3.68
C PRO A 168 29.92 -1.15 5.19
N VAL A 169 28.78 -1.47 5.80
CA VAL A 169 28.67 -1.76 7.25
C VAL A 169 28.36 -3.23 7.47
N LEU A 170 27.56 -3.82 6.59
CA LEU A 170 27.25 -5.25 6.61
C LEU A 170 27.67 -5.84 5.27
N GLN A 171 28.52 -6.87 5.31
CA GLN A 171 28.89 -7.68 4.17
C GLN A 171 28.67 -9.14 4.54
N LEU A 172 27.73 -9.78 3.86
CA LEU A 172 27.46 -11.20 4.04
C LEU A 172 28.09 -11.99 2.90
N THR A 173 28.62 -13.17 3.22
CA THR A 173 29.03 -14.12 2.18
C THR A 173 27.81 -14.59 1.39
N THR A 174 28.02 -15.14 0.19
CA THR A 174 26.94 -15.71 -0.62
C THR A 174 26.09 -16.70 0.17
N MET A 175 26.73 -17.60 0.94
CA MET A 175 26.02 -18.60 1.73
C MET A 175 25.16 -17.97 2.83
N GLN A 176 25.69 -16.98 3.55
CA GLN A 176 24.95 -16.24 4.57
C GLN A 176 23.78 -15.45 3.97
N SER A 177 23.99 -14.85 2.79
CA SER A 177 22.95 -14.10 2.07
C SER A 177 21.81 -15.01 1.61
N TYR A 178 22.10 -16.21 1.10
CA TYR A 178 21.04 -17.16 0.75
C TYR A 178 20.28 -17.71 1.96
N ILE A 179 20.97 -17.96 3.08
CA ILE A 179 20.29 -18.34 4.33
C ILE A 179 19.33 -17.23 4.76
N LEU A 180 19.79 -15.97 4.74
CA LEU A 180 18.95 -14.82 5.06
C LEU A 180 17.77 -14.70 4.10
N ALA A 181 17.99 -14.83 2.79
CA ALA A 181 16.94 -14.80 1.78
C ALA A 181 15.89 -15.91 2.00
N GLY A 182 16.33 -17.12 2.36
CA GLY A 182 15.43 -18.23 2.69
C GLY A 182 14.56 -17.93 3.91
N ILE A 183 15.16 -17.38 4.98
CA ILE A 183 14.41 -16.97 6.19
C ILE A 183 13.40 -15.88 5.85
N VAL A 184 13.82 -14.83 5.14
CA VAL A 184 12.96 -13.70 4.75
C VAL A 184 11.82 -14.19 3.87
N LEU A 185 12.09 -15.07 2.89
CA LEU A 185 11.06 -15.67 2.05
C LEU A 185 10.03 -16.44 2.89
N LEU A 186 10.46 -17.26 3.85
CA LEU A 186 9.53 -17.98 4.72
C LEU A 186 8.66 -17.03 5.56
N VAL A 187 9.26 -15.97 6.11
CA VAL A 187 8.52 -14.95 6.87
C VAL A 187 7.47 -14.26 5.99
N LEU A 188 7.84 -13.87 4.76
CA LEU A 188 6.91 -13.27 3.81
C LEU A 188 5.78 -14.23 3.43
N LEU A 189 6.11 -15.49 3.11
CA LEU A 189 5.10 -16.48 2.74
C LEU A 189 4.12 -16.76 3.88
N ILE A 190 4.62 -16.91 5.11
CA ILE A 190 3.76 -17.13 6.29
C ILE A 190 2.91 -15.90 6.58
N GLY A 191 3.50 -14.70 6.54
CA GLY A 191 2.81 -13.45 6.77
C GLY A 191 1.69 -13.22 5.75
N GLU A 192 2.00 -13.34 4.46
CA GLU A 192 1.03 -13.15 3.38
C GLU A 192 -0.01 -14.27 3.33
N ALA A 193 0.35 -15.51 3.70
CA ALA A 193 -0.63 -16.58 3.85
C ALA A 193 -1.61 -16.32 5.01
N PHE A 194 -1.17 -15.68 6.08
CA PHE A 194 -2.05 -15.32 7.19
C PHE A 194 -3.02 -14.19 6.81
N ILE A 195 -2.57 -13.23 6.00
CA ILE A 195 -3.36 -12.06 5.60
C ILE A 195 -4.31 -12.37 4.44
N LEU A 196 -3.79 -12.96 3.36
CA LEU A 196 -4.51 -13.15 2.08
C LEU A 196 -4.72 -14.63 1.72
N GLY A 197 -4.34 -15.57 2.60
CA GLY A 197 -4.45 -17.01 2.32
C GLY A 197 -3.57 -17.45 1.15
N TRP A 198 -4.07 -18.38 0.34
CA TRP A 198 -3.36 -18.89 -0.84
C TRP A 198 -3.03 -17.82 -1.88
N ILE A 199 -3.81 -16.74 -1.95
CA ILE A 199 -3.56 -15.64 -2.88
C ILE A 199 -2.33 -14.84 -2.44
N GLY A 200 -2.13 -14.67 -1.13
CA GLY A 200 -0.93 -14.02 -0.58
C GLY A 200 0.36 -14.75 -0.97
N ILE A 201 0.35 -16.09 -0.93
CA ILE A 201 1.48 -16.90 -1.40
C ILE A 201 1.78 -16.61 -2.88
N LEU A 202 0.75 -16.56 -3.73
CA LEU A 202 0.92 -16.23 -5.14
C LEU A 202 1.41 -14.79 -5.35
N ALA A 203 0.98 -13.85 -4.52
CA ALA A 203 1.41 -12.46 -4.58
C ALA A 203 2.91 -12.29 -4.30
N VAL A 204 3.53 -13.21 -3.57
CA VAL A 204 5.00 -13.25 -3.37
C VAL A 204 5.69 -14.03 -4.49
N ILE A 205 5.21 -15.24 -4.79
CA ILE A 205 5.92 -16.16 -5.71
C ILE A 205 5.85 -15.70 -7.17
N VAL A 206 4.70 -15.22 -7.64
CA VAL A 206 4.52 -14.85 -9.05
C VAL A 206 5.46 -13.70 -9.46
N PRO A 207 5.55 -12.58 -8.71
CA PRO A 207 6.52 -11.54 -9.02
C PRO A 207 7.97 -12.04 -9.02
N LEU A 208 8.36 -12.88 -8.04
CA LEU A 208 9.73 -13.43 -7.99
C LEU A 208 10.04 -14.32 -9.20
N LEU A 209 9.07 -15.12 -9.66
CA LEU A 209 9.21 -15.93 -10.87
C LEU A 209 9.34 -15.06 -12.12
N ILE A 210 8.56 -13.98 -12.22
CA ILE A 210 8.68 -13.00 -13.31
C ILE A 210 10.09 -12.41 -13.31
N MET A 211 10.56 -11.87 -12.18
CA MET A 211 11.90 -11.30 -12.07
C MET A 211 13.00 -12.31 -12.44
N PHE A 212 12.85 -13.57 -12.01
CA PHE A 212 13.78 -14.64 -12.38
C PHE A 212 13.82 -14.88 -13.90
N VAL A 213 12.66 -15.03 -14.53
CA VAL A 213 12.55 -15.24 -15.98
C VAL A 213 13.14 -14.05 -16.74
N PHE A 214 12.84 -12.81 -16.32
CA PHE A 214 13.35 -11.62 -16.99
C PHE A 214 14.85 -11.39 -16.76
N LYS A 215 15.39 -11.81 -15.61
CA LYS A 215 16.85 -11.83 -15.40
C LYS A 215 17.55 -12.76 -16.39
N GLU A 216 16.99 -13.94 -16.69
CA GLU A 216 17.55 -14.86 -17.69
C GLU A 216 17.34 -14.36 -19.13
N LEU A 217 16.16 -13.83 -19.46
CA LEU A 217 15.88 -13.26 -20.79
C LEU A 217 16.74 -12.01 -21.06
N GLY A 218 16.99 -11.18 -20.05
CA GLY A 218 17.82 -9.98 -20.13
C GLY A 218 19.28 -10.29 -20.47
N LYS A 219 19.79 -11.48 -20.12
CA LYS A 219 21.12 -11.94 -20.55
C LYS A 219 21.21 -12.13 -22.07
N GLN A 220 20.10 -12.48 -22.72
CA GLN A 220 20.04 -12.69 -24.17
C GLN A 220 19.77 -11.39 -24.92
N ASN A 221 18.81 -10.59 -24.45
CA ASN A 221 18.46 -9.32 -25.06
C ASN A 221 18.01 -8.30 -23.99
N PRO A 222 18.74 -7.19 -23.80
CA PRO A 222 18.41 -6.15 -22.82
C PRO A 222 17.01 -5.52 -23.00
N TYR A 223 16.46 -5.52 -24.22
CA TYR A 223 15.15 -4.91 -24.50
C TYR A 223 13.98 -5.66 -23.84
N TRP A 224 14.15 -6.93 -23.44
CA TRP A 224 13.13 -7.67 -22.70
C TRP A 224 12.78 -7.01 -21.36
N GLY A 225 13.71 -6.27 -20.75
CA GLY A 225 13.48 -5.57 -19.48
C GLY A 225 12.35 -4.53 -19.53
N ILE A 226 11.94 -4.06 -20.72
CA ILE A 226 10.81 -3.12 -20.86
C ILE A 226 9.48 -3.78 -20.49
N LEU A 227 9.34 -5.09 -20.71
CA LEU A 227 8.10 -5.83 -20.43
C LEU A 227 8.00 -6.29 -18.99
N GLU A 228 9.11 -6.32 -18.25
CA GLU A 228 9.15 -6.81 -16.87
C GLU A 228 8.21 -6.01 -15.95
N PRO A 229 8.26 -4.66 -15.88
CA PRO A 229 7.33 -3.90 -15.04
C PRO A 229 5.87 -4.13 -15.42
N LEU A 230 5.56 -4.23 -16.72
CA LEU A 230 4.19 -4.43 -17.20
C LEU A 230 3.62 -5.78 -16.71
N LEU A 231 4.43 -6.83 -16.72
CA LEU A 231 4.01 -8.15 -16.23
C LEU A 231 3.96 -8.20 -14.71
N LEU A 232 4.87 -7.51 -14.00
CA LEU A 232 4.80 -7.39 -12.54
C LEU A 232 3.49 -6.72 -12.11
N TYR A 233 3.19 -5.52 -12.62
CA TYR A 233 1.94 -4.84 -12.29
C TYR A 233 0.71 -5.58 -12.80
N GLY A 234 0.77 -6.14 -14.01
CA GLY A 234 -0.33 -6.91 -14.60
C GLY A 234 -0.67 -8.16 -13.77
N SER A 235 0.35 -8.89 -13.30
CA SER A 235 0.16 -10.09 -12.48
C SER A 235 -0.50 -9.77 -11.14
N LEU A 236 -0.03 -8.73 -10.44
CA LEU A 236 -0.62 -8.25 -9.19
C LEU A 236 -2.07 -7.79 -9.38
N TYR A 237 -2.37 -7.07 -10.47
CA TYR A 237 -3.73 -6.65 -10.78
C TYR A 237 -4.68 -7.84 -10.99
N VAL A 238 -4.23 -8.87 -11.73
CA VAL A 238 -5.02 -10.09 -11.94
C VAL A 238 -5.27 -10.82 -10.62
N LEU A 239 -4.24 -10.95 -9.78
CA LEU A 239 -4.37 -11.58 -8.46
C LEU A 239 -5.33 -10.80 -7.56
N MET A 240 -5.25 -9.48 -7.54
CA MET A 240 -6.17 -8.62 -6.78
C MET A 240 -7.62 -8.81 -7.24
N ARG A 241 -7.88 -8.79 -8.56
CA ARG A 241 -9.22 -9.02 -9.13
C ARG A 241 -9.75 -10.41 -8.79
N TRP A 242 -8.88 -11.42 -8.74
CA TRP A 242 -9.26 -12.75 -8.32
C TRP A 242 -9.61 -12.81 -6.82
N SER A 243 -8.82 -12.13 -5.97
CA SER A 243 -9.08 -12.05 -4.53
C SER A 243 -10.46 -11.48 -4.24
N LEU A 244 -10.77 -10.32 -4.82
CA LEU A 244 -12.06 -9.65 -4.64
C LEU A 244 -13.24 -10.55 -5.05
N LYS A 245 -13.12 -11.26 -6.18
CA LYS A 245 -14.16 -12.19 -6.64
C LYS A 245 -14.37 -13.37 -5.68
N ASN A 246 -13.33 -13.80 -4.96
CA ASN A 246 -13.46 -14.87 -3.97
C ASN A 246 -14.10 -14.37 -2.67
N GLU A 247 -13.86 -13.13 -2.29
CA GLU A 247 -14.50 -12.50 -1.12
C GLU A 247 -15.99 -12.24 -1.35
N GLU A 248 -16.36 -11.70 -2.52
CA GLU A 248 -17.77 -11.52 -2.93
C GLU A 248 -18.57 -12.83 -2.91
N LYS A 249 -17.92 -13.96 -3.19
CA LYS A 249 -18.59 -15.28 -3.13
C LYS A 249 -18.78 -15.80 -1.71
N LYS A 250 -17.96 -15.37 -0.75
CA LYS A 250 -18.08 -15.78 0.65
C LYS A 250 -19.16 -14.99 1.39
N THR A 251 -19.43 -13.76 1.00
CA THR A 251 -20.47 -12.91 1.61
C THR A 251 -21.89 -13.20 1.12
N VAL A 252 -22.02 -13.93 0.00
CA VAL A 252 -23.32 -14.32 -0.60
C VAL A 252 -23.72 -15.78 -0.24
N SER A 253 -22.85 -16.51 0.47
CA SER A 253 -23.07 -17.89 0.94
C SER A 253 -23.44 -17.92 2.41
#